data_AF-A0A8S3J7Y3-F1
#
_entry.id   AF-A0A8S3J7Y3-F1
#
_cell.length_a   1.000
_cell.length_b   1.000
_cell.length_c   1.000
_cell.angle_alpha   90.00
_cell.angle_beta   90.00
_cell.angle_gamma   90.00
#
_symmetry.space_group_name_H-M   'P 1'
#
loop_
_entity.id
_entity.type
_entity.pdbx_description
1 polymer ?
#
loop_
_entity_poly.entity_id
_entity_poly.type
_entity_poly.pdbx_seq_one_letter_code
_entity_poly.pdbx_strand_id
1 'polypeptide(L)'
;MHSFSILTRLTGDGKWADQCEILALNSLPAALDPFLARSTHYITCPNSIQLDNKIKTKGQFQNLFPMLAFMPGVYHYRCCAHNYGFGWPYYSEEIWLATWDNGLCASIYSASEVTATVGPDSGTQVTIIEETEYPFDDTINFRFQISTPTQFNLYLRIPQWCQRSIELSINGEMIFNEQIQAESSFLLIDRIWTNGDVVTFKIPMVVEMKTWFKNHDSVSLSYGPLSFSLDINEEWNRIGGQYDWPEYEVLPKSYWNYG
;
A
#
# COMPACT_ATOMS: atom_id res chain seq x y z
N MET A 1 5.69 -1.93 -7.88
CA MET A 1 5.53 -0.62 -7.19
C MET A 1 5.97 0.51 -8.11
N HIS A 2 7.27 0.81 -8.25
CA HIS A 2 7.75 1.98 -9.01
C HIS A 2 7.17 2.13 -10.43
N SER A 3 7.08 1.05 -11.21
CA SER A 3 6.45 1.11 -12.55
C SER A 3 4.98 1.53 -12.50
N PHE A 4 4.23 1.10 -11.49
CA PHE A 4 2.84 1.52 -11.30
C PHE A 4 2.75 2.97 -10.86
N SER A 5 3.67 3.43 -10.01
CA SER A 5 3.77 4.85 -9.66
C SER A 5 4.00 5.74 -10.89
N ILE A 6 4.93 5.35 -11.76
CA ILE A 6 5.17 6.02 -13.05
C ILE A 6 3.90 6.02 -13.92
N LEU A 7 3.21 4.88 -14.03
CA LEU A 7 1.98 4.78 -14.82
C LEU A 7 0.86 5.65 -14.23
N THR A 8 0.75 5.76 -12.91
CA THR A 8 -0.19 6.67 -12.24
C THR A 8 0.05 8.11 -12.70
N ARG A 9 1.29 8.59 -12.62
CA ARG A 9 1.67 9.94 -13.05
C ARG A 9 1.42 10.20 -14.53
N LEU A 10 1.72 9.23 -15.40
CA LEU A 10 1.60 9.39 -16.85
C LEU A 10 0.16 9.30 -17.36
N THR A 11 -0.68 8.50 -16.72
CA THR A 11 -2.03 8.20 -17.23
C THR A 11 -3.14 8.87 -16.45
N GLY A 12 -2.90 9.25 -15.19
CA GLY A 12 -3.95 9.71 -14.28
C GLY A 12 -4.99 8.62 -13.96
N ASP A 13 -4.69 7.35 -14.24
CA ASP A 13 -5.56 6.21 -13.92
C ASP A 13 -5.21 5.64 -12.54
N GLY A 14 -6.16 5.74 -11.61
CA GLY A 14 -6.01 5.37 -10.21
C GLY A 14 -5.75 3.88 -9.99
N LYS A 15 -6.08 3.03 -10.97
CA LYS A 15 -5.81 1.58 -10.89
C LYS A 15 -4.34 1.28 -10.67
N TRP A 16 -3.45 2.13 -11.17
CA TRP A 16 -2.02 1.92 -11.00
C TRP A 16 -1.57 2.27 -9.58
N ALA A 17 -2.13 3.32 -8.98
CA ALA A 17 -1.92 3.62 -7.57
C ALA A 17 -2.41 2.47 -6.69
N ASP A 18 -3.57 1.88 -7.02
CA ASP A 18 -4.09 0.69 -6.32
C ASP A 18 -3.13 -0.50 -6.42
N GLN A 19 -2.56 -0.78 -7.60
CA GLN A 19 -1.57 -1.85 -7.74
C GLN A 19 -0.27 -1.56 -6.97
N CYS A 20 0.12 -0.29 -6.85
CA CYS A 20 1.25 0.10 -6.01
C CYS A 20 0.93 -0.18 -4.54
N GLU A 21 -0.24 0.27 -4.07
CA GLU A 21 -0.75 0.10 -2.71
C GLU A 21 -0.88 -1.37 -2.31
N ILE A 22 -1.51 -2.20 -3.16
CA ILE A 22 -1.65 -3.64 -2.92
C ILE A 22 -0.28 -4.30 -2.76
N LEU A 23 0.70 -3.98 -3.61
CA LEU A 23 2.03 -4.56 -3.48
C LEU A 23 2.76 -4.09 -2.21
N ALA A 24 2.62 -2.82 -1.86
CA ALA A 24 3.25 -2.22 -0.70
C ALA A 24 2.71 -2.78 0.62
N LEU A 25 1.39 -2.89 0.75
CA LEU A 25 0.74 -3.28 2.00
C LEU A 25 0.66 -4.80 2.20
N ASN A 26 0.94 -5.59 1.15
CA ASN A 26 0.84 -7.06 1.22
C ASN A 26 2.18 -7.75 0.95
N SER A 27 2.67 -7.70 -0.29
CA SER A 27 3.82 -8.50 -0.71
C SER A 27 5.16 -7.99 -0.16
N LEU A 28 5.31 -6.67 -0.01
CA LEU A 28 6.55 -6.08 0.48
C LEU A 28 6.85 -6.45 1.95
N PRO A 29 5.96 -6.23 2.93
CA PRO A 29 6.21 -6.63 4.32
C PRO A 29 6.33 -8.15 4.46
N ALA A 30 5.54 -8.93 3.71
CA ALA A 30 5.63 -10.39 3.72
C ALA A 30 6.99 -10.93 3.23
N ALA A 31 7.76 -10.15 2.49
CA ALA A 31 9.10 -10.52 2.03
C ALA A 31 10.20 -10.34 3.09
N LEU A 32 9.91 -9.60 4.16
CA LEU A 32 10.86 -9.19 5.20
C LEU A 32 10.60 -9.95 6.50
N ASP A 33 11.64 -10.17 7.31
CA ASP A 33 11.41 -10.73 8.63
C ASP A 33 10.58 -9.75 9.49
N PRO A 34 9.58 -10.23 10.26
CA PRO A 34 8.64 -9.37 10.95
C PRO A 34 9.22 -8.71 12.21
N PHE A 35 10.46 -9.02 12.59
CA PHE A 35 11.07 -8.53 13.82
C PHE A 35 11.88 -7.25 13.57
N LEU A 36 12.84 -7.30 12.64
CA LEU A 36 13.78 -6.22 12.37
C LEU A 36 13.77 -5.75 10.91
N ALA A 37 13.09 -6.46 10.01
CA ALA A 37 13.11 -6.22 8.56
C ALA A 37 14.54 -6.16 7.98
N ARG A 38 15.44 -6.98 8.53
CA ARG A 38 16.87 -7.07 8.19
C ARG A 38 17.18 -8.30 7.33
N SER A 39 16.35 -9.32 7.41
CA SER A 39 16.43 -10.51 6.56
C SER A 39 15.25 -10.55 5.61
N THR A 40 15.48 -11.11 4.43
CA THR A 40 14.49 -11.21 3.36
C THR A 40 14.40 -12.66 2.90
N HIS A 41 13.25 -13.09 2.42
CA HIS A 41 13.20 -14.29 1.58
C HIS A 41 12.97 -13.89 0.14
N TYR A 42 13.62 -14.60 -0.77
CA TYR A 42 13.71 -14.19 -2.18
C TYR A 42 12.36 -14.35 -2.91
N ILE A 43 11.64 -15.42 -2.59
CA ILE A 43 10.40 -15.78 -3.27
C ILE A 43 9.23 -15.56 -2.32
N THR A 44 8.54 -14.44 -2.51
CA THR A 44 7.24 -14.21 -1.89
C THR A 44 6.14 -14.59 -2.88
N CYS A 45 5.32 -15.58 -2.53
CA CYS A 45 4.23 -16.04 -3.38
C CYS A 45 2.95 -16.29 -2.56
N PRO A 46 1.77 -16.26 -3.22
CA PRO A 46 0.55 -16.76 -2.62
C PRO A 46 0.73 -18.21 -2.14
N ASN A 47 0.09 -18.57 -1.03
CA ASN A 47 0.16 -19.90 -0.43
C ASN A 47 1.60 -20.37 -0.11
N SER A 48 2.50 -19.46 0.26
CA SER A 48 3.82 -19.82 0.79
C SER A 48 3.69 -20.34 2.22
N ILE A 49 3.40 -21.63 2.36
CA ILE A 49 3.11 -22.28 3.66
C ILE A 49 4.35 -22.52 4.53
N GLN A 50 5.55 -22.44 3.95
CA GLN A 50 6.81 -22.72 4.64
C GLN A 50 7.95 -21.93 4.00
N LEU A 51 8.89 -21.50 4.84
CA LEU A 51 10.08 -20.74 4.48
C LEU A 51 11.32 -21.55 4.83
N ASP A 52 11.52 -22.69 4.15
CA ASP A 52 12.61 -23.62 4.46
C ASP A 52 13.95 -23.27 3.80
N ASN A 53 15.04 -23.71 4.43
CA ASN A 53 16.39 -23.54 3.90
C ASN A 53 16.79 -24.71 2.98
N LYS A 54 15.93 -25.03 2.01
CA LYS A 54 16.15 -26.14 1.07
C LYS A 54 16.11 -25.68 -0.39
N ILE A 55 16.96 -26.30 -1.19
CA ILE A 55 16.91 -26.17 -2.65
C ILE A 55 15.62 -26.81 -3.16
N LYS A 56 14.85 -26.06 -3.96
CA LYS A 56 13.64 -26.57 -4.63
C LYS A 56 13.97 -26.95 -6.07
N THR A 57 13.63 -28.16 -6.48
CA THR A 57 13.96 -28.70 -7.82
C THR A 57 12.73 -29.20 -8.58
N LYS A 58 11.52 -28.98 -8.05
CA LYS A 58 10.25 -29.52 -8.56
C LYS A 58 9.13 -28.51 -8.39
N GLY A 59 8.14 -28.57 -9.28
CA GLY A 59 6.92 -27.76 -9.17
C GLY A 59 7.16 -26.30 -9.53
N GLN A 60 6.65 -25.39 -8.69
CA GLN A 60 6.65 -23.94 -8.92
C GLN A 60 8.06 -23.31 -8.91
N PHE A 61 9.03 -23.97 -8.28
CA PHE A 61 10.38 -23.44 -8.09
C PHE A 61 11.45 -24.42 -8.55
N GLN A 62 12.42 -23.91 -9.30
CA GLN A 62 13.63 -24.62 -9.67
C GLN A 62 14.83 -23.70 -9.38
N ASN A 63 15.35 -23.82 -8.17
CA ASN A 63 16.32 -22.89 -7.60
C ASN A 63 17.71 -23.55 -7.55
N LEU A 64 18.77 -22.75 -7.67
CA LEU A 64 20.15 -23.22 -7.51
C LEU A 64 20.63 -23.21 -6.05
N PHE A 65 19.90 -22.51 -5.18
CA PHE A 65 20.13 -22.39 -3.75
C PHE A 65 18.79 -22.20 -3.02
N PRO A 66 18.73 -22.34 -1.68
CA PRO A 66 17.50 -22.07 -0.92
C PRO A 66 17.05 -20.62 -1.07
N MET A 67 15.80 -20.39 -1.46
CA MET A 67 15.26 -19.05 -1.77
C MET A 67 14.08 -18.64 -0.89
N LEU A 68 13.65 -19.50 0.04
CA LEU A 68 12.46 -19.26 0.88
C LEU A 68 12.81 -18.90 2.32
N ALA A 69 13.94 -19.37 2.87
CA ALA A 69 14.36 -18.98 4.21
C ALA A 69 14.64 -17.46 4.29
N PHE A 70 14.43 -16.88 5.46
CA PHE A 70 14.84 -15.51 5.73
C PHE A 70 16.35 -15.44 5.84
N MET A 71 16.98 -14.69 4.94
CA MET A 71 18.42 -14.46 4.94
C MET A 71 18.76 -12.98 4.64
N PRO A 72 19.88 -12.45 5.17
CA PRO A 72 20.39 -11.14 4.77
C PRO A 72 20.69 -11.03 3.27
N GLY A 73 20.86 -12.17 2.60
CA GLY A 73 20.82 -12.21 1.15
C GLY A 73 22.06 -11.68 0.43
N VAL A 74 23.11 -11.31 1.15
CA VAL A 74 24.35 -10.69 0.60
C VAL A 74 25.00 -11.55 -0.49
N TYR A 75 25.01 -12.87 -0.32
CA TYR A 75 25.66 -13.78 -1.26
C TYR A 75 24.68 -14.44 -2.24
N HIS A 76 23.49 -14.83 -1.76
CA HIS A 76 22.53 -15.60 -2.54
C HIS A 76 21.37 -14.75 -3.08
N TYR A 77 20.91 -13.71 -2.38
CA TYR A 77 19.71 -12.92 -2.75
C TYR A 77 20.07 -11.52 -3.24
N ARG A 78 21.20 -11.40 -3.96
CA ARG A 78 21.88 -10.12 -4.21
C ARG A 78 20.97 -8.97 -4.63
N CYS A 79 20.05 -9.18 -5.57
CA CYS A 79 19.16 -8.10 -6.02
C CYS A 79 18.08 -7.73 -4.97
N CYS A 80 17.52 -8.70 -4.26
CA CYS A 80 16.42 -8.50 -3.32
C CYS A 80 16.82 -7.63 -2.14
N ALA A 81 17.96 -7.92 -1.49
CA ALA A 81 18.42 -7.14 -0.33
C ALA A 81 18.66 -5.66 -0.68
N HIS A 82 19.08 -5.35 -1.91
CA HIS A 82 19.22 -3.98 -2.38
C HIS A 82 17.86 -3.35 -2.74
N ASN A 83 16.99 -4.12 -3.41
CA ASN A 83 15.75 -3.58 -3.99
C ASN A 83 14.62 -3.39 -2.98
N TYR A 84 14.48 -4.28 -1.98
CA TYR A 84 13.41 -4.18 -1.00
C TYR A 84 13.50 -2.90 -0.16
N GLY A 85 14.72 -2.41 0.10
CA GLY A 85 14.94 -1.14 0.79
C GLY A 85 14.39 0.10 0.05
N PHE A 86 14.17 0.02 -1.27
CA PHE A 86 13.57 1.11 -2.03
C PHE A 86 12.04 1.13 -2.00
N GLY A 87 11.39 0.04 -1.55
CA GLY A 87 9.93 -0.10 -1.60
C GLY A 87 9.20 1.02 -0.86
N TRP A 88 9.52 1.22 0.43
CA TRP A 88 8.89 2.26 1.25
C TRP A 88 9.27 3.70 0.86
N PRO A 89 10.54 4.02 0.53
CA PRO A 89 10.86 5.32 -0.04
C PRO A 89 10.04 5.64 -1.30
N TYR A 90 9.98 4.73 -2.27
CA TYR A 90 9.18 4.93 -3.48
C TYR A 90 7.68 4.98 -3.22
N TYR A 91 7.19 4.32 -2.17
CA TYR A 91 5.80 4.49 -1.75
C TYR A 91 5.56 5.90 -1.19
N SER A 92 6.45 6.38 -0.33
CA SER A 92 6.34 7.71 0.31
C SER A 92 6.40 8.87 -0.70
N GLU A 93 7.20 8.73 -1.75
CA GLU A 93 7.32 9.71 -2.84
C GLU A 93 6.03 9.86 -3.68
N GLU A 94 5.06 8.97 -3.49
CA GLU A 94 3.86 8.84 -4.33
C GLU A 94 2.56 9.02 -3.54
N ILE A 95 2.67 9.34 -2.24
CA ILE A 95 1.54 9.70 -1.37
C ILE A 95 0.85 10.96 -1.91
N TRP A 96 1.65 12.00 -2.18
CA TRP A 96 1.19 13.27 -2.71
C TRP A 96 1.80 13.58 -4.07
N LEU A 97 0.96 14.01 -5.02
CA LEU A 97 1.37 14.41 -6.36
C LEU A 97 0.92 15.84 -6.65
N ALA A 98 1.77 16.62 -7.32
CA ALA A 98 1.34 17.85 -7.97
C ALA A 98 0.51 17.54 -9.21
N THR A 99 -0.51 18.34 -9.48
CA THR A 99 -1.36 18.18 -10.66
C THR A 99 -1.11 19.27 -11.70
N TRP A 100 -1.48 18.99 -12.95
CA TRP A 100 -1.20 19.85 -14.12
C TRP A 100 -1.89 21.23 -14.05
N ASP A 101 -2.91 21.35 -13.21
CA ASP A 101 -3.71 22.55 -12.96
C ASP A 101 -3.28 23.31 -11.70
N ASN A 102 -2.04 23.10 -11.23
CA ASN A 102 -1.48 23.69 -10.01
C ASN A 102 -2.24 23.32 -8.72
N GLY A 103 -2.85 22.14 -8.71
CA GLY A 103 -3.47 21.53 -7.53
C GLY A 103 -2.59 20.48 -6.86
N LEU A 104 -3.23 19.68 -5.99
CA LEU A 104 -2.62 18.55 -5.31
C LEU A 104 -3.50 17.32 -5.40
N CYS A 105 -2.85 16.15 -5.42
CA CYS A 105 -3.50 14.85 -5.43
C CYS A 105 -3.00 14.01 -4.25
N ALA A 106 -3.91 13.62 -3.36
CA ALA A 106 -3.70 12.54 -2.40
C ALA A 106 -3.85 11.21 -3.16
N SER A 107 -2.72 10.73 -3.67
CA SER A 107 -2.64 9.59 -4.59
C SER A 107 -2.60 8.27 -3.82
N ILE A 108 -1.97 8.24 -2.66
CA ILE A 108 -1.92 7.07 -1.78
C ILE A 108 -2.11 7.55 -0.35
N TYR A 109 -2.82 6.78 0.49
CA TYR A 109 -3.18 7.20 1.84
C TYR A 109 -2.19 6.66 2.89
N SER A 110 -1.76 7.55 3.77
CA SER A 110 -0.85 7.30 4.89
C SER A 110 -0.77 8.56 5.75
N ALA A 111 -0.62 8.40 7.07
CA ALA A 111 -0.29 9.52 7.95
C ALA A 111 0.95 10.26 7.40
N SER A 112 0.77 11.53 7.02
CA SER A 112 1.77 12.27 6.26
C SER A 112 1.58 13.79 6.35
N GLU A 113 2.59 14.53 5.92
CA GLU A 113 2.51 15.98 5.74
C GLU A 113 3.13 16.33 4.39
N VAL A 114 2.44 17.16 3.61
CA VAL A 114 2.97 17.73 2.37
C VAL A 114 2.98 19.24 2.45
N THR A 115 4.08 19.86 2.02
CA THR A 115 4.17 21.31 1.80
C THR A 115 4.49 21.58 0.33
N ALA A 116 3.61 22.29 -0.37
CA ALA A 116 3.73 22.54 -1.80
C ALA A 116 3.19 23.93 -2.19
N THR A 117 3.61 24.42 -3.35
CA THR A 117 3.09 25.65 -3.95
C THR A 117 1.93 25.32 -4.88
N VAL A 118 0.76 25.91 -4.64
CA VAL A 118 -0.50 25.62 -5.36
C VAL A 118 -1.21 26.90 -5.82
N GLY A 119 -2.18 26.76 -6.72
CA GLY A 119 -3.00 27.86 -7.24
C GLY A 119 -2.34 28.62 -8.40
N PRO A 120 -3.01 29.67 -8.91
CA PRO A 120 -2.54 30.42 -10.09
C PRO A 120 -1.32 31.32 -9.80
N ASP A 121 -0.74 31.86 -10.88
CA ASP A 121 0.37 32.84 -10.88
C ASP A 121 1.63 32.36 -10.14
N SER A 122 2.13 33.12 -9.15
CA SER A 122 3.29 32.73 -8.33
C SER A 122 2.97 31.62 -7.33
N GLY A 123 1.69 31.22 -7.24
CA GLY A 123 1.18 30.23 -6.30
C GLY A 123 1.25 30.68 -4.83
N THR A 124 0.66 29.86 -3.97
CA THR A 124 0.70 30.00 -2.51
C THR A 124 1.26 28.72 -1.92
N GLN A 125 2.20 28.83 -0.97
CA GLN A 125 2.66 27.68 -0.22
C GLN A 125 1.55 27.23 0.75
N VAL A 126 1.18 25.96 0.66
CA VAL A 126 0.17 25.30 1.48
C VAL A 126 0.79 24.07 2.11
N THR A 127 0.46 23.83 3.38
CA THR A 127 0.77 22.57 4.06
C THR A 127 -0.53 21.82 4.32
N ILE A 128 -0.57 20.54 3.98
CA ILE A 128 -1.69 19.64 4.26
C ILE A 128 -1.16 18.52 5.16
N ILE A 129 -1.80 18.36 6.32
CA ILE A 129 -1.52 17.28 7.26
C ILE A 129 -2.60 16.21 7.06
N GLU A 130 -2.18 15.00 6.72
CA GLU A 130 -3.02 13.82 6.61
C GLU A 130 -2.96 13.02 7.92
N GLU A 131 -4.07 12.99 8.66
CA GLU A 131 -4.24 12.29 9.93
C GLU A 131 -5.13 11.05 9.70
N THR A 132 -4.55 9.85 9.75
CA THR A 132 -5.27 8.59 9.52
C THR A 132 -4.54 7.39 10.12
N GLU A 133 -5.30 6.34 10.48
CA GLU A 133 -4.80 5.00 10.81
C GLU A 133 -4.94 4.03 9.62
N TYR A 134 -5.24 4.54 8.42
CA TYR A 134 -5.23 3.75 7.19
C TYR A 134 -3.90 2.99 7.04
N PRO A 135 -3.91 1.69 6.69
CA PRO A 135 -5.05 0.91 6.17
C PRO A 135 -5.87 0.14 7.24
N PHE A 136 -5.73 0.46 8.52
CA PHE A 136 -6.46 -0.22 9.61
C PHE A 136 -7.76 0.49 10.02
N ASP A 137 -7.92 1.74 9.59
CA ASP A 137 -9.15 2.53 9.72
C ASP A 137 -9.59 3.05 8.34
N ASP A 138 -10.88 3.39 8.22
CA ASP A 138 -11.50 3.82 6.97
C ASP A 138 -11.58 5.35 6.80
N THR A 139 -11.12 6.12 7.79
CA THR A 139 -11.25 7.57 7.84
C THR A 139 -9.90 8.27 7.68
N ILE A 140 -9.87 9.26 6.80
CA ILE A 140 -8.70 10.09 6.51
C ILE A 140 -9.09 11.56 6.71
N ASN A 141 -8.34 12.27 7.55
CA ASN A 141 -8.55 13.70 7.77
C ASN A 141 -7.41 14.50 7.16
N PHE A 142 -7.75 15.47 6.32
CA PHE A 142 -6.79 16.43 5.75
C PHE A 142 -7.00 17.78 6.40
N ARG A 143 -5.99 18.28 7.12
CA ARG A 143 -5.99 19.59 7.75
C ARG A 143 -5.12 20.57 6.98
N PHE A 144 -5.68 21.70 6.62
CA PHE A 144 -5.03 22.70 5.79
C PHE A 144 -4.39 23.79 6.65
N GLN A 145 -3.11 24.07 6.41
CA GLN A 145 -2.39 25.21 6.95
C GLN A 145 -2.02 26.13 5.77
N ILE A 146 -2.63 27.32 5.75
CA ILE A 146 -2.57 28.22 4.60
C ILE A 146 -2.45 29.67 5.11
N SER A 147 -1.51 30.44 4.57
CA SER A 147 -1.32 31.84 4.97
C SER A 147 -2.32 32.81 4.33
N THR A 148 -2.69 32.57 3.06
CA THR A 148 -3.62 33.39 2.28
C THR A 148 -4.68 32.49 1.63
N PRO A 149 -5.98 32.81 1.70
CA PRO A 149 -7.00 32.03 1.00
C PRO A 149 -6.66 31.82 -0.47
N THR A 150 -6.63 30.55 -0.92
CA THR A 150 -6.15 30.19 -2.25
C THR A 150 -7.08 29.16 -2.89
N GLN A 151 -7.46 29.41 -4.14
CA GLN A 151 -8.18 28.43 -4.95
C GLN A 151 -7.20 27.44 -5.57
N PHE A 152 -7.45 26.15 -5.37
CA PHE A 152 -6.78 25.07 -6.08
C PHE A 152 -7.59 23.78 -5.99
N ASN A 153 -7.35 22.89 -6.95
CA ASN A 153 -8.00 21.59 -7.01
C ASN A 153 -7.32 20.60 -6.07
N LEU A 154 -8.12 19.92 -5.25
CA LEU A 154 -7.69 18.75 -4.49
C LEU A 154 -8.29 17.50 -5.12
N TYR A 155 -7.42 16.57 -5.50
CA TYR A 155 -7.80 15.26 -6.02
C TYR A 155 -7.61 14.21 -4.92
N LEU A 156 -8.64 13.42 -4.63
CA LEU A 156 -8.58 12.30 -3.69
C LEU A 156 -8.77 11.01 -4.47
N ARG A 157 -7.81 10.07 -4.41
CA ARG A 157 -7.97 8.77 -5.08
C ARG A 157 -9.22 8.04 -4.58
N ILE A 158 -9.94 7.41 -5.48
CA ILE A 158 -11.01 6.46 -5.13
C ILE A 158 -10.44 5.06 -5.36
N PRO A 159 -10.15 4.28 -4.30
CA PRO A 159 -9.59 2.94 -4.50
C PRO A 159 -10.61 2.02 -5.19
N GLN A 160 -10.19 1.26 -6.20
CA GLN A 160 -11.10 0.38 -6.97
C GLN A 160 -11.70 -0.77 -6.13
N TRP A 161 -11.08 -1.12 -5.01
CA TRP A 161 -11.64 -2.09 -4.08
C TRP A 161 -12.88 -1.55 -3.35
N CYS A 162 -13.08 -0.22 -3.29
CA CYS A 162 -14.22 0.38 -2.61
C CYS A 162 -15.47 0.30 -3.49
N GLN A 163 -16.38 -0.62 -3.13
CA GLN A 163 -17.67 -0.79 -3.80
C GLN A 163 -18.84 -0.18 -3.03
N ARG A 164 -18.56 0.55 -1.95
CA ARG A 164 -19.56 1.17 -1.08
C ARG A 164 -19.60 2.68 -1.33
N SER A 165 -20.64 3.33 -0.82
CA SER A 165 -20.72 4.78 -0.84
C SER A 165 -19.56 5.37 -0.03
N ILE A 166 -18.84 6.32 -0.62
CA ILE A 166 -17.81 7.06 0.10
C ILE A 166 -18.41 8.33 0.66
N GLU A 167 -17.92 8.77 1.81
CA GLU A 167 -18.39 9.99 2.46
C GLU A 167 -17.29 11.05 2.43
N LEU A 168 -17.64 12.26 2.02
CA LEU A 168 -16.75 13.41 2.10
C LEU A 168 -17.47 14.53 2.84
N SER A 169 -16.83 15.04 3.88
CA SER A 169 -17.27 16.24 4.56
C SER A 169 -16.17 17.29 4.61
N ILE A 170 -16.59 18.54 4.64
CA ILE A 170 -15.72 19.71 4.77
C ILE A 170 -16.19 20.49 5.98
N ASN A 171 -15.31 20.70 6.95
CA ASN A 171 -15.62 21.41 8.20
C ASN A 171 -16.88 20.85 8.91
N GLY A 172 -17.09 19.53 8.80
CA GLY A 172 -18.23 18.83 9.38
C GLY A 172 -19.51 18.85 8.53
N GLU A 173 -19.56 19.58 7.42
CA GLU A 173 -20.67 19.56 6.47
C GLU A 173 -20.46 18.46 5.43
N MET A 174 -21.40 17.51 5.34
CA MET A 174 -21.37 16.45 4.35
C MET A 174 -21.64 17.02 2.95
N ILE A 175 -20.67 16.90 2.04
CA ILE A 175 -20.79 17.41 0.66
C ILE A 175 -20.88 16.29 -0.38
N PHE A 176 -20.51 15.07 -0.02
CA PHE A 176 -20.59 13.90 -0.90
C PHE A 176 -20.93 12.65 -0.08
N ASN A 177 -21.93 11.88 -0.54
CA ASN A 177 -22.28 10.58 0.05
C ASN A 177 -22.95 9.71 -1.01
N GLU A 178 -22.16 9.23 -1.97
CA GLU A 178 -22.66 8.45 -3.08
C GLU A 178 -21.72 7.28 -3.39
N GLN A 179 -22.27 6.25 -4.01
CA GLN A 179 -21.47 5.17 -4.58
C GLN A 179 -20.88 5.65 -5.90
N ILE A 180 -19.56 5.58 -6.02
CA ILE A 180 -18.88 6.00 -7.25
C ILE A 180 -18.84 4.84 -8.25
N GLN A 181 -18.93 5.18 -9.54
CA GLN A 181 -18.75 4.24 -10.63
C GLN A 181 -17.36 3.63 -10.60
N ALA A 182 -17.25 2.33 -10.89
CA ALA A 182 -16.00 1.56 -10.80
C ALA A 182 -14.84 2.08 -11.66
N GLU A 183 -15.09 2.98 -12.62
CA GLU A 183 -14.07 3.57 -13.50
C GLU A 183 -13.53 4.93 -13.01
N SER A 184 -14.18 5.57 -12.02
CA SER A 184 -13.70 6.84 -11.51
C SER A 184 -12.46 6.65 -10.64
N SER A 185 -11.37 7.31 -11.01
CA SER A 185 -10.08 7.18 -10.33
C SER A 185 -9.89 8.18 -9.17
N PHE A 186 -10.48 9.36 -9.28
CA PHE A 186 -10.28 10.46 -8.34
C PHE A 186 -11.57 11.26 -8.13
N LEU A 187 -11.81 11.69 -6.89
CA LEU A 187 -12.78 12.71 -6.54
C LEU A 187 -12.08 14.08 -6.61
N LEU A 188 -12.66 15.01 -7.38
CA LEU A 188 -12.16 16.37 -7.51
C LEU A 188 -12.93 17.31 -6.57
N ILE A 189 -12.20 18.11 -5.81
CA ILE A 189 -12.74 19.20 -4.99
C ILE A 189 -12.11 20.51 -5.50
N ASP A 190 -12.91 21.31 -6.22
CA ASP A 190 -12.56 22.66 -6.66
C ASP A 190 -13.13 23.68 -5.68
N ARG A 191 -12.26 24.35 -4.92
CA ARG A 191 -12.67 25.40 -3.98
C ARG A 191 -11.55 26.35 -3.61
N ILE A 192 -11.94 27.45 -2.96
CA ILE A 192 -11.03 28.28 -2.17
C ILE A 192 -10.82 27.62 -0.82
N TRP A 193 -9.56 27.36 -0.50
CA TRP A 193 -9.12 26.81 0.78
C TRP A 193 -8.60 27.93 1.69
N THR A 194 -8.84 27.77 2.98
CA THR A 194 -8.47 28.70 4.04
C THR A 194 -7.78 27.97 5.18
N ASN A 195 -7.08 28.72 6.04
CA ASN A 195 -6.39 28.12 7.18
C ASN A 195 -7.35 27.41 8.12
N GLY A 196 -7.03 26.18 8.50
CA GLY A 196 -7.82 25.38 9.42
C GLY A 196 -9.01 24.67 8.79
N ASP A 197 -9.19 24.77 7.46
CA ASP A 197 -10.12 23.88 6.75
C ASP A 197 -9.76 22.40 7.06
N VAL A 198 -10.79 21.59 7.22
CA VAL A 198 -10.66 20.14 7.42
C VAL A 198 -11.52 19.42 6.40
N VAL A 199 -10.90 18.49 5.67
CA VAL A 199 -11.60 17.52 4.82
C VAL A 199 -11.57 16.18 5.55
N THR A 200 -12.73 15.59 5.80
CA THR A 200 -12.82 14.22 6.30
C THR A 200 -13.32 13.34 5.17
N PHE A 201 -12.50 12.39 4.77
CA PHE A 201 -12.78 11.43 3.71
C PHE A 201 -12.87 10.03 4.29
N LYS A 202 -14.03 9.39 4.11
CA LYS A 202 -14.29 8.04 4.61
C LYS A 202 -14.46 7.09 3.43
N ILE A 203 -13.67 6.02 3.42
CA ILE A 203 -13.62 5.01 2.37
C ILE A 203 -13.99 3.66 2.98
N PRO A 204 -15.29 3.29 3.04
CA PRO A 204 -15.71 2.14 3.82
C PRO A 204 -15.04 0.84 3.41
N MET A 205 -14.39 0.20 4.37
CA MET A 205 -13.77 -1.10 4.19
C MET A 205 -14.73 -2.20 4.61
N VAL A 206 -14.85 -3.22 3.76
CA VAL A 206 -15.65 -4.42 4.04
C VAL A 206 -14.85 -5.66 3.67
N VAL A 207 -15.19 -6.79 4.28
CA VAL A 207 -14.59 -8.07 3.90
C VAL A 207 -15.11 -8.46 2.52
N GLU A 208 -14.20 -8.50 1.56
CA GLU A 208 -14.47 -8.91 0.18
C GLU A 208 -13.85 -10.28 -0.08
N MET A 209 -14.62 -11.11 -0.79
CA MET A 209 -14.21 -12.46 -1.16
C MET A 209 -14.02 -12.54 -2.67
N LYS A 210 -12.83 -12.97 -3.10
CA LYS A 210 -12.53 -13.20 -4.51
C LYS A 210 -12.30 -14.68 -4.76
N THR A 211 -13.08 -15.25 -5.68
CA THR A 211 -12.88 -16.61 -6.19
C THR A 211 -12.03 -16.57 -7.45
N TRP A 212 -10.95 -17.35 -7.47
CA TRP A 212 -10.06 -17.48 -8.61
C TRP A 212 -10.37 -18.78 -9.36
N PHE A 213 -11.39 -18.73 -10.22
CA PHE A 213 -11.85 -19.91 -10.99
C PHE A 213 -10.74 -20.60 -11.79
N LYS A 214 -9.81 -19.82 -12.36
CA LYS A 214 -8.65 -20.37 -13.10
C LYS A 214 -7.59 -21.02 -12.20
N ASN A 215 -7.66 -20.78 -10.90
CA ASN A 215 -6.76 -21.34 -9.89
C ASN A 215 -7.52 -22.34 -9.01
N HIS A 216 -8.22 -23.28 -9.66
CA HIS A 216 -8.96 -24.37 -9.03
C HIS A 216 -9.93 -23.88 -7.93
N ASP A 217 -10.70 -22.84 -8.25
CA ASP A 217 -11.68 -22.23 -7.35
C ASP A 217 -11.11 -21.76 -6.00
N SER A 218 -9.81 -21.48 -5.92
CA SER A 218 -9.19 -20.94 -4.70
C SER A 218 -9.81 -19.59 -4.33
N VAL A 219 -9.90 -19.31 -3.03
CA VAL A 219 -10.52 -18.10 -2.50
C VAL A 219 -9.49 -17.24 -1.78
N SER A 220 -9.56 -15.93 -1.97
CA SER A 220 -8.84 -14.94 -1.16
C SER A 220 -9.83 -13.98 -0.49
N LEU A 221 -9.51 -13.56 0.73
CA LEU A 221 -10.25 -12.55 1.47
C LEU A 221 -9.42 -11.26 1.58
N SER A 222 -10.09 -10.11 1.47
CA SER A 222 -9.47 -8.80 1.64
C SER A 222 -10.35 -7.89 2.49
N TYR A 223 -9.75 -6.95 3.19
CA TYR A 223 -10.42 -5.86 3.91
C TYR A 223 -9.75 -4.55 3.52
N GLY A 224 -10.46 -3.73 2.72
CA GLY A 224 -9.84 -2.59 2.06
C GLY A 224 -8.66 -3.02 1.17
N PRO A 225 -7.47 -2.39 1.30
CA PRO A 225 -6.29 -2.78 0.53
C PRO A 225 -5.52 -3.97 1.12
N LEU A 226 -5.92 -4.48 2.30
CA LEU A 226 -5.24 -5.57 2.99
C LEU A 226 -5.80 -6.92 2.54
N SER A 227 -4.93 -7.83 2.13
CA SER A 227 -5.26 -9.22 1.85
C SER A 227 -4.98 -10.07 3.08
N PHE A 228 -5.94 -10.90 3.47
CA PHE A 228 -5.76 -11.81 4.59
C PHE A 228 -5.03 -13.08 4.17
N SER A 229 -4.25 -13.60 5.11
CA SER A 229 -3.75 -14.96 5.12
C SER A 229 -4.40 -15.74 6.25
N LEU A 230 -4.41 -17.07 6.12
CA LEU A 230 -4.73 -17.93 7.25
C LEU A 230 -3.66 -17.74 8.34
N ASP A 231 -4.10 -17.59 9.59
CA ASP A 231 -3.21 -17.63 10.74
C ASP A 231 -2.75 -19.08 10.98
N ILE A 232 -1.51 -19.36 10.58
CA ILE A 232 -0.88 -20.66 10.73
C ILE A 232 0.06 -20.55 11.93
N ASN A 233 -0.11 -21.41 12.94
CA ASN A 233 0.92 -21.53 13.99
C ASN A 233 2.27 -21.87 13.35
N GLU A 234 3.33 -21.16 13.72
CA GLU A 234 4.65 -21.27 13.10
C GLU A 234 5.71 -21.82 14.06
N GLU A 235 6.70 -22.52 13.51
CA GLU A 235 7.97 -22.81 14.17
C GLU A 235 9.09 -22.01 13.53
N TRP A 236 9.68 -21.11 14.33
CA TRP A 236 10.82 -20.29 13.93
C TRP A 236 12.13 -20.94 14.39
N ASN A 237 12.90 -21.44 13.43
CA ASN A 237 14.19 -22.07 13.68
C ASN A 237 15.31 -21.13 13.24
N ARG A 238 16.17 -20.72 14.17
CA ARG A 238 17.40 -19.99 13.80
C ARG A 238 18.39 -20.96 13.17
N ILE A 239 18.71 -20.71 11.90
CA ILE A 239 19.58 -21.58 11.09
C ILE A 239 20.97 -20.98 10.86
N GLY A 240 21.18 -19.72 11.24
CA GLY A 240 22.43 -19.02 11.02
C GLY A 240 22.36 -17.53 11.37
N GLY A 241 23.23 -16.76 10.71
CA GLY A 241 23.30 -15.31 10.85
C GLY A 241 23.88 -14.79 12.16
N GLN A 242 24.14 -13.49 12.20
CA GLN A 242 24.61 -12.77 13.38
C GLN A 242 23.45 -12.34 14.28
N TYR A 243 23.73 -11.81 15.48
CA TYR A 243 22.68 -11.29 16.37
C TYR A 243 21.82 -10.23 15.68
N ASP A 244 22.48 -9.28 15.01
CA ASP A 244 21.81 -8.20 14.29
C ASP A 244 21.23 -8.62 12.93
N TRP A 245 21.68 -9.74 12.38
CA TRP A 245 21.32 -10.22 11.03
C TRP A 245 21.05 -11.72 11.08
N PRO A 246 19.97 -12.15 11.76
CA PRO A 246 19.67 -13.56 11.95
C PRO A 246 19.13 -14.19 10.68
N GLU A 247 19.39 -15.49 10.51
CA GLU A 247 18.81 -16.30 9.44
C GLU A 247 17.80 -17.27 10.06
N TYR A 248 16.61 -17.34 9.46
CA TYR A 248 15.50 -18.15 9.96
C TYR A 248 14.90 -19.06 8.90
N GLU A 249 14.59 -20.27 9.33
CA GLU A 249 13.61 -21.13 8.68
C GLU A 249 12.29 -21.04 9.45
N VAL A 250 11.18 -20.98 8.72
CA VAL A 250 9.82 -20.93 9.31
C VAL A 250 8.99 -22.09 8.76
N LEU A 251 8.52 -22.96 9.65
CA LEU A 251 7.74 -24.15 9.28
C LEU A 251 6.33 -24.09 9.87
N PRO A 252 5.31 -24.62 9.15
CA PRO A 252 3.96 -24.65 9.65
C PRO A 252 3.79 -25.69 10.77
N LYS A 253 3.13 -25.31 11.85
CA LYS A 253 2.78 -26.12 13.03
C LYS A 253 1.28 -26.34 13.22
N SER A 254 0.45 -25.79 12.33
CA SER A 254 -0.99 -26.06 12.30
C SER A 254 -1.43 -26.44 10.89
N TYR A 255 -2.67 -26.92 10.79
CA TYR A 255 -3.28 -27.22 9.50
C TYR A 255 -3.37 -25.96 8.65
N TRP A 256 -2.99 -26.08 7.39
CA TRP A 256 -3.02 -25.03 6.38
C TRP A 256 -3.75 -25.47 5.10
N ASN A 257 -3.86 -26.80 4.88
CA ASN A 257 -4.49 -27.37 3.71
C ASN A 257 -5.99 -27.60 3.96
N TYR A 258 -6.77 -26.54 3.90
CA TYR A 258 -8.23 -26.61 3.98
C TYR A 258 -8.80 -26.55 2.55
N GLY A 259 -9.49 -27.62 2.13
CA GLY A 259 -10.04 -27.76 0.79
C GLY A 259 -10.46 -29.19 0.48
#